data_AF-A0A6A5APA1-F1
#
_entry.id   AF-A0A6A5APA1-F1
#
_cell.length_a   1.000
_cell.length_b   1.000
_cell.length_c   1.000
_cell.angle_alpha   90.00
_cell.angle_beta   90.00
_cell.angle_gamma   90.00
#
_symmetry.space_group_name_H-M   'P 1'
#
loop_
_entity.id
_entity.type
_entity.pdbx_description
1 polymer ?
#
loop_
_entity_poly.entity_id
_entity_poly.type
_entity_poly.pdbx_seq_one_letter_code
_entity_poly.pdbx_strand_id
1 'polypeptide(L)'
;MWLRRLCGHVLVRPTNASLHRARFSTKEGREEERFFSLLVVNRPGTLAQIAQAFAALHTNVGSLSVQPTVVPELSRMTISASVNEHTTARILRRLRRMVCVTFHHVTTMHQCLVDDACVLQSQLLLRLNVPPYHMTAVAALLAKHNGHVIDDSHNDKDVVPSSSSEVAIEHSSTKSTPLSAMIVHAVNAPHVLNTLVHRLTLLHGVCILDCHTAAPCFLDLSSQVTLQPKPLHPATTTAIRPTYSNSRRKLHDRIAAQLFFPQHVPSQLAQPKFILLLGIPGAGKSSILSELDQSERIVLNDFVNFDVDDVIALLPEFYKAMLNIGLGNVQAQAPTDPHTRYLQCQEEAKFILDANLKQATADRRNVILHGSGRSLDKYELLLRSLDRRYEAHVMCVDIPVELALRRVEARSRGYGRNVPKEFVEDAAVRIRRTFPALASQLPYAHVFDSTKWPPTLVWSKQQHHVVVHEPDHPVQKKYGL
;
A
#
# COMPACT_ATOMS: atom_id res chain seq x y z
N MET A 1 -15.86 -10.98 22.46
CA MET A 1 -14.49 -10.54 22.83
C MET A 1 -14.23 -9.05 22.60
N TRP A 2 -14.91 -8.39 21.64
CA TRP A 2 -14.76 -6.96 21.37
C TRP A 2 -15.38 -6.03 22.45
N LEU A 3 -16.55 -6.36 23.02
CA LEU A 3 -17.19 -5.54 24.07
C LEU A 3 -16.42 -5.48 25.40
N ARG A 4 -15.54 -6.44 25.70
CA ARG A 4 -14.80 -6.45 26.99
C ARG A 4 -13.51 -5.64 26.97
N ARG A 5 -12.94 -5.31 25.80
CA ARG A 5 -11.63 -4.65 25.72
C ARG A 5 -11.66 -3.12 25.71
N LEU A 6 -12.82 -2.50 25.47
CA LEU A 6 -13.01 -1.05 25.59
C LEU A 6 -13.43 -0.59 27.00
N CYS A 7 -13.74 -1.52 27.92
CA CYS A 7 -14.11 -1.22 29.31
C CYS A 7 -13.03 -1.57 30.35
N GLY A 8 -11.76 -1.69 29.95
CA GLY A 8 -10.65 -2.00 30.85
C GLY A 8 -10.05 -0.78 31.57
N HIS A 9 -10.58 -0.47 32.76
CA HIS A 9 -9.96 0.27 33.88
C HIS A 9 -9.52 1.74 33.70
N VAL A 10 -10.47 2.66 33.85
CA VAL A 10 -10.32 3.81 34.76
C VAL A 10 -11.51 3.80 35.72
N LEU A 11 -11.41 2.96 36.75
CA LEU A 11 -12.30 2.99 37.92
C LEU A 11 -11.45 3.48 39.09
N VAL A 12 -11.42 4.79 39.26
CA VAL A 12 -10.85 5.44 40.46
C VAL A 12 -11.83 5.17 41.60
N ARG A 13 -11.46 4.30 42.54
CA ARG A 13 -12.01 4.30 43.90
C ARG A 13 -11.16 5.26 44.75
N PRO A 14 -11.76 6.10 45.60
CA PRO A 14 -10.99 7.01 46.44
C PRO A 14 -10.43 6.22 47.62
N THR A 15 -9.12 6.08 47.67
CA THR A 15 -8.42 5.72 48.91
C THR A 15 -7.37 6.80 49.16
N ASN A 16 -7.58 7.55 50.24
CA ASN A 16 -6.62 8.52 50.76
C ASN A 16 -5.31 7.81 51.14
N ALA A 17 -4.26 8.01 50.36
CA ALA A 17 -2.87 7.99 50.84
C ALA A 17 -1.92 8.55 49.76
N SER A 18 -1.20 9.60 50.15
CA SER A 18 0.06 10.14 49.59
C SER A 18 0.17 10.41 48.08
N LEU A 19 0.03 11.70 47.77
CA LEU A 19 0.60 12.38 46.61
C LEU A 19 2.12 12.07 46.47
N HIS A 20 2.47 11.10 45.63
CA HIS A 20 3.75 11.10 44.94
C HIS A 20 3.52 11.34 43.46
N ARG A 21 3.82 12.58 43.07
CA ARG A 21 3.95 13.07 41.69
C ARG A 21 5.02 12.22 40.99
N ALA A 22 4.59 11.13 40.34
CA ALA A 22 5.49 10.26 39.57
C ALA A 22 5.97 11.03 38.33
N ARG A 23 7.21 11.51 38.44
CA ARG A 23 8.01 12.11 37.38
C ARG A 23 8.26 11.06 36.28
N PHE A 24 8.07 11.49 35.03
CA PHE A 24 8.59 10.94 33.77
C PHE A 24 9.02 9.46 33.77
N SER A 25 8.15 8.58 33.24
CA SER A 25 8.52 7.23 32.79
C SER A 25 8.68 7.22 31.26
N THR A 26 9.72 6.54 30.80
CA THR A 26 10.33 6.58 29.47
C THR A 26 9.40 6.17 28.31
N LYS A 27 9.46 6.92 27.19
CA LYS A 27 8.62 6.80 25.98
C LYS A 27 8.79 5.52 25.14
N GLU A 28 9.72 4.63 25.47
CA GLU A 28 10.02 3.47 24.64
C GLU A 28 9.14 2.27 25.01
N GLY A 29 8.18 1.95 24.13
CA GLY A 29 7.48 0.66 24.16
C GLY A 29 5.96 0.69 24.39
N ARG A 30 5.33 1.86 24.58
CA ARG A 30 3.87 1.93 24.70
C ARG A 30 3.21 1.56 23.37
N GLU A 31 2.38 0.52 23.40
CA GLU A 31 1.48 0.22 22.28
C GLU A 31 0.32 1.22 22.27
N GLU A 32 0.02 1.74 21.09
CA GLU A 32 -1.07 2.67 20.86
C GLU A 32 -1.85 2.20 19.62
N GLU A 33 -3.17 2.39 19.66
CA GLU A 33 -4.01 2.08 18.52
C GLU A 33 -3.74 3.09 17.39
N ARG A 34 -3.30 2.58 16.24
CA ARG A 34 -3.02 3.34 15.03
C ARG A 34 -3.96 2.93 13.90
N PHE A 35 -4.33 3.89 13.07
CA PHE A 35 -5.06 3.68 11.82
C PHE A 35 -4.12 3.83 10.63
N PHE A 36 -4.12 2.84 9.76
CA PHE A 36 -3.40 2.81 8.49
C PHE A 36 -4.43 2.96 7.38
N SER A 37 -4.43 4.11 6.71
CA SER A 37 -5.26 4.37 5.55
C SER A 37 -4.44 4.22 4.28
N LEU A 38 -4.69 3.14 3.55
CA LEU A 38 -3.98 2.77 2.34
C LEU A 38 -4.85 3.04 1.12
N LEU A 39 -4.28 3.65 0.09
CA LEU A 39 -4.85 3.63 -1.26
C LEU A 39 -4.18 2.47 -2.00
N VAL A 40 -4.99 1.53 -2.46
CA VAL A 40 -4.48 0.27 -2.99
C VAL A 40 -5.06 0.00 -4.36
N VAL A 41 -4.23 -0.56 -5.23
CA VAL A 41 -4.60 -1.00 -6.56
C VAL A 41 -5.37 -2.31 -6.44
N ASN A 42 -6.58 -2.33 -7.01
CA ASN A 42 -7.42 -3.52 -7.01
C ASN A 42 -6.82 -4.59 -7.92
N ARG A 43 -6.29 -5.67 -7.32
CA ARG A 43 -5.76 -6.86 -8.00
C ARG A 43 -6.10 -8.11 -7.17
N PRO A 44 -6.26 -9.29 -7.79
CA PRO A 44 -6.42 -10.53 -7.06
C PRO A 44 -5.28 -10.73 -6.05
N GLY A 45 -5.62 -11.04 -4.80
CA GLY A 45 -4.64 -11.26 -3.74
C GLY A 45 -4.11 -10.01 -3.03
N THR A 46 -4.43 -8.78 -3.47
CA THR A 46 -3.97 -7.53 -2.80
C THR A 46 -4.35 -7.50 -1.32
N LEU A 47 -5.61 -7.87 -1.00
CA LEU A 47 -6.13 -7.92 0.37
C LEU A 47 -5.29 -8.86 1.26
N ALA A 48 -5.08 -10.10 0.78
CA ALA A 48 -4.35 -11.13 1.51
C ALA A 48 -2.88 -10.72 1.71
N GLN A 49 -2.26 -10.14 0.68
CA GLN A 49 -0.89 -9.65 0.74
C GLN A 49 -0.72 -8.57 1.80
N ILE A 50 -1.63 -7.60 1.85
CA ILE A 50 -1.61 -6.53 2.84
C ILE A 50 -1.86 -7.09 4.24
N ALA A 51 -2.89 -7.93 4.42
CA ALA A 51 -3.17 -8.57 5.71
C ALA A 51 -1.96 -9.37 6.23
N GLN A 52 -1.26 -10.08 5.34
CA GLN A 52 -0.05 -10.83 5.68
C GLN A 52 1.09 -9.93 6.19
N ALA A 53 1.21 -8.68 5.71
CA ALA A 53 2.26 -7.77 6.20
C ALA A 53 2.11 -7.42 7.69
N PHE A 54 0.86 -7.33 8.16
CA PHE A 54 0.53 -7.15 9.57
C PHE A 54 0.73 -8.47 10.34
N ALA A 55 0.12 -9.56 9.87
CA ALA A 55 0.19 -10.87 10.53
C ALA A 55 1.63 -11.37 10.74
N ALA A 56 2.52 -11.15 9.76
CA ALA A 56 3.93 -11.55 9.84
C ALA A 56 4.78 -10.71 10.81
N LEU A 57 4.20 -9.72 11.49
CA LEU A 57 4.82 -9.00 12.61
C LEU A 57 4.17 -9.33 13.95
N HIS A 58 3.29 -10.35 13.98
CA HIS A 58 2.49 -10.71 15.15
C HIS A 58 1.68 -9.53 15.70
N THR A 59 1.25 -8.64 14.81
CA THR A 59 0.48 -7.45 15.22
C THR A 59 -0.97 -7.84 15.47
N ASN A 60 -1.54 -7.25 16.52
CA ASN A 60 -2.95 -7.44 16.81
C ASN A 60 -3.76 -6.42 15.99
N VAL A 61 -4.21 -6.85 14.82
CA VAL A 61 -5.12 -6.07 13.96
C VAL A 61 -6.49 -5.99 14.64
N GLY A 62 -6.94 -4.79 14.96
CA GLY A 62 -8.27 -4.54 15.49
C GLY A 62 -9.31 -4.65 14.38
N SER A 63 -9.17 -3.84 13.34
CA SER A 63 -10.15 -3.77 12.25
C SER A 63 -9.46 -3.67 10.89
N LEU A 64 -10.15 -4.13 9.86
CA LEU A 64 -9.70 -4.05 8.47
C LEU A 64 -10.95 -3.87 7.59
N SER A 65 -11.05 -2.74 6.92
CA SER A 65 -12.08 -2.44 5.92
C SER A 65 -11.44 -2.18 4.57
N VAL A 66 -12.10 -2.60 3.49
CA VAL A 66 -11.71 -2.30 2.11
C VAL A 66 -12.95 -1.91 1.35
N GLN A 67 -12.89 -0.75 0.70
CA GLN A 67 -13.97 -0.27 -0.16
C GLN A 67 -13.39 0.30 -1.46
N PRO A 68 -13.96 -0.02 -2.64
CA PRO A 68 -13.62 0.67 -3.88
C PRO A 68 -13.83 2.18 -3.74
N THR A 69 -12.94 2.96 -4.34
CA THR A 69 -13.11 4.40 -4.47
C THR A 69 -13.97 4.73 -5.70
N VAL A 70 -14.23 6.02 -5.95
CA VAL A 70 -14.86 6.47 -7.20
C VAL A 70 -14.02 6.15 -8.45
N VAL A 71 -12.74 5.81 -8.25
CA VAL A 71 -11.86 5.23 -9.25
C VAL A 71 -11.92 3.71 -9.05
N PRO A 72 -12.62 2.94 -9.90
CA PRO A 72 -12.83 1.49 -9.71
C PRO A 72 -11.53 0.69 -9.56
N GLU A 73 -10.44 1.24 -10.12
CA GLU A 73 -9.10 0.70 -10.10
C GLU A 73 -8.41 0.78 -8.72
N LEU A 74 -8.93 1.62 -7.83
CA LEU A 74 -8.37 1.89 -6.51
C LEU A 74 -9.40 1.57 -5.43
N SER A 75 -8.97 0.86 -4.39
CA SER A 75 -9.70 0.77 -3.13
C SER A 75 -9.01 1.56 -2.05
N ARG A 76 -9.80 2.05 -1.11
CA ARG A 76 -9.30 2.51 0.18
C ARG A 76 -9.37 1.35 1.16
N MET A 77 -8.25 1.07 1.80
CA MET A 77 -8.13 0.06 2.83
C MET A 77 -7.76 0.74 4.14
N THR A 78 -8.63 0.65 5.15
CA THR A 78 -8.37 1.19 6.49
C THR A 78 -8.14 0.04 7.46
N ILE A 79 -7.00 0.05 8.13
CA ILE A 79 -6.59 -1.01 9.06
C ILE A 79 -6.30 -0.36 10.42
N SER A 80 -6.92 -0.84 11.49
CA SER A 80 -6.53 -0.45 12.85
C SER A 80 -5.68 -1.54 13.50
N ALA A 81 -4.62 -1.16 14.21
CA ALA A 81 -3.78 -2.09 14.95
C ALA A 81 -3.20 -1.44 16.20
N SER A 82 -3.11 -2.22 17.30
CA SER A 82 -2.35 -1.82 18.50
C SER A 82 -0.89 -2.16 18.25
N VAL A 83 -0.06 -1.13 18.08
CA VAL A 83 1.35 -1.29 17.74
C VAL A 83 2.19 -0.24 18.44
N ASN A 84 3.51 -0.46 18.54
CA ASN A 84 4.47 0.58 18.94
C ASN A 84 5.10 1.23 17.69
N GLU A 85 5.87 2.30 17.89
CA GLU A 85 6.48 3.06 16.79
C GLU A 85 7.43 2.19 15.94
N HIS A 86 8.26 1.37 16.59
CA HIS A 86 9.19 0.47 15.92
C HIS A 86 8.47 -0.55 15.01
N THR A 87 7.39 -1.16 15.50
CA THR A 87 6.59 -2.13 14.73
C THR A 87 5.84 -1.42 13.60
N THR A 88 5.34 -0.21 13.84
CA THR A 88 4.71 0.64 12.81
C THR A 88 5.67 0.89 11.66
N ALA A 89 6.91 1.29 11.94
CA ALA A 89 7.94 1.48 10.91
C ALA A 89 8.20 0.20 10.10
N ARG A 90 8.21 -0.97 10.74
CA ARG A 90 8.38 -2.28 10.07
C ARG A 90 7.17 -2.64 9.18
N ILE A 91 5.95 -2.38 9.64
CA ILE A 91 4.72 -2.55 8.84
C ILE A 91 4.80 -1.66 7.61
N LEU A 92 5.07 -0.36 7.80
CA LEU A 92 5.17 0.61 6.71
C LEU A 92 6.25 0.21 5.70
N ARG A 93 7.41 -0.26 6.16
CA ARG A 93 8.47 -0.77 5.28
C ARG A 93 8.01 -1.97 4.45
N ARG A 94 7.14 -2.83 4.96
CA ARG A 94 6.55 -3.94 4.18
C ARG A 94 5.50 -3.45 3.20
N LEU A 95 4.62 -2.54 3.60
CA LEU A 95 3.59 -1.98 2.74
C LEU A 95 4.19 -1.18 1.56
N ARG A 96 5.23 -0.38 1.81
CA ARG A 96 5.95 0.36 0.76
C ARG A 96 6.60 -0.52 -0.30
N ARG A 97 6.91 -1.78 0.02
CA ARG A 97 7.45 -2.75 -0.94
C ARG A 97 6.38 -3.33 -1.87
N MET A 98 5.10 -3.09 -1.59
CA MET A 98 4.01 -3.64 -2.36
C MET A 98 3.63 -2.69 -3.49
N VAL A 99 3.79 -3.15 -4.73
CA VAL A 99 3.36 -2.42 -5.94
C VAL A 99 1.86 -2.07 -5.89
N CYS A 100 1.06 -2.84 -5.15
CA CYS A 100 -0.37 -2.60 -5.00
C CYS A 100 -0.70 -1.48 -3.99
N VAL A 101 0.24 -0.93 -3.23
CA VAL A 101 -0.02 0.18 -2.29
C VAL A 101 0.49 1.48 -2.91
N THR A 102 -0.41 2.36 -3.33
CA THR A 102 -0.05 3.63 -4.01
C THR A 102 0.18 4.77 -3.04
N PHE A 103 -0.58 4.80 -1.95
CA PHE A 103 -0.47 5.80 -0.90
C PHE A 103 -0.77 5.17 0.46
N HIS A 104 -0.14 5.69 1.50
CA HIS A 104 -0.41 5.29 2.87
C HIS A 104 -0.35 6.51 3.78
N HIS A 105 -1.33 6.61 4.67
CA HIS A 105 -1.35 7.55 5.78
C HIS A 105 -1.49 6.77 7.07
N VAL A 106 -0.75 7.17 8.11
CA VAL A 106 -0.82 6.56 9.43
C VAL A 106 -1.02 7.64 10.47
N THR A 107 -1.99 7.42 11.35
CA THR A 107 -2.33 8.34 12.45
C THR A 107 -2.65 7.53 13.71
N THR A 108 -2.56 8.16 14.87
CA THR A 108 -2.97 7.54 16.13
C THR A 108 -4.44 7.81 16.42
N MET A 109 -5.07 6.93 17.22
CA MET A 109 -6.44 7.16 17.68
C MET A 109 -6.56 8.49 18.45
N HIS A 110 -5.54 8.87 19.23
CA HIS A 110 -5.51 10.16 19.92
C HIS A 110 -5.55 11.34 18.94
N GLN A 111 -4.78 11.29 17.86
CA GLN A 111 -4.81 12.32 16.82
C GLN A 111 -6.17 12.40 16.13
N CYS A 112 -6.81 11.27 15.86
CA CYS A 112 -8.16 11.24 15.28
C CYS A 112 -9.25 11.87 16.17
N LEU A 113 -9.01 12.00 17.48
CA LEU A 113 -9.95 12.60 18.44
C LEU A 113 -9.70 14.09 18.68
N VAL A 114 -8.46 14.54 18.49
CA VAL A 114 -8.02 15.92 18.79
C VAL A 114 -7.97 16.78 17.52
N ASP A 115 -7.71 16.16 16.37
CA ASP A 115 -7.58 16.86 15.09
C ASP A 115 -8.91 16.81 14.32
N ASP A 116 -9.55 17.98 14.18
CA ASP A 116 -10.78 18.15 13.41
C ASP A 116 -10.59 17.83 11.91
N ALA A 117 -9.35 17.75 11.43
CA ALA A 117 -9.05 17.32 10.07
C ALA A 117 -9.12 15.80 9.87
N CYS A 118 -9.19 15.00 10.93
CA CYS A 118 -9.31 13.55 10.85
C CYS A 118 -10.73 13.10 11.16
N VAL A 119 -11.43 12.56 10.16
CA VAL A 119 -12.78 12.02 10.32
C VAL A 119 -12.74 10.50 10.36
N LEU A 120 -13.14 9.93 11.50
CA LEU A 120 -13.30 8.49 11.69
C LEU A 120 -14.78 8.16 11.90
N GLN A 121 -15.36 7.35 11.02
CA GLN A 121 -16.78 6.99 11.05
C GLN A 121 -16.96 5.47 10.94
N SER A 122 -17.94 4.93 11.64
CA SER A 122 -18.33 3.51 11.57
C SER A 122 -19.85 3.41 11.41
N GLN A 123 -20.33 2.24 11.00
CA GLN A 123 -21.74 1.93 10.85
C GLN A 123 -22.14 0.85 11.84
N LEU A 124 -23.33 0.98 12.40
CA LEU A 124 -23.91 0.06 13.36
C LEU A 124 -25.32 -0.32 12.90
N LEU A 125 -25.58 -1.62 12.80
CA LEU A 125 -26.91 -2.17 12.56
C LEU A 125 -27.32 -2.98 13.79
N LEU A 126 -28.47 -2.65 14.38
CA LEU A 126 -29.02 -3.32 15.55
C LEU A 126 -30.40 -3.88 15.23
N ARG A 127 -30.68 -5.08 15.74
CA ARG A 127 -32.03 -5.57 15.91
C ARG A 127 -32.39 -5.44 17.38
N LEU A 128 -33.41 -4.65 17.68
CA LEU A 128 -33.81 -4.34 19.05
C LEU A 128 -35.20 -4.91 19.34
N ASN A 129 -35.38 -5.46 20.53
CA ASN A 129 -36.68 -5.57 21.17
C ASN A 129 -36.83 -4.39 22.13
N VAL A 130 -37.78 -3.51 21.86
CA VAL A 130 -37.98 -2.29 22.62
C VAL A 130 -39.40 -2.27 23.16
N PRO A 131 -39.60 -2.24 24.48
CA PRO A 131 -40.92 -2.13 25.07
C PRO A 131 -41.62 -0.81 24.69
N PRO A 132 -42.96 -0.78 24.60
CA PRO A 132 -43.71 0.42 24.20
C PRO A 132 -43.38 1.67 25.04
N TYR A 133 -43.11 1.50 26.34
CA TYR A 133 -42.77 2.60 27.26
C TYR A 133 -41.37 3.19 27.05
N HIS A 134 -40.48 2.50 26.32
CA HIS A 134 -39.14 2.98 26.00
C HIS A 134 -38.98 3.48 24.55
N MET A 135 -40.03 3.38 23.72
CA MET A 135 -40.02 3.86 22.33
C MET A 135 -39.50 5.30 22.20
N THR A 136 -40.07 6.24 22.97
CA THR A 136 -39.68 7.66 22.92
C THR A 136 -38.25 7.88 23.40
N ALA A 137 -37.83 7.17 24.45
CA ALA A 137 -36.48 7.28 25.00
C ALA A 137 -35.43 6.72 24.03
N VAL A 138 -35.72 5.59 23.40
CA VAL A 138 -34.87 5.00 22.35
C VAL A 138 -34.82 5.92 21.15
N ALA A 139 -35.95 6.44 20.66
CA ALA A 139 -35.97 7.38 19.54
C ALA A 139 -35.13 8.64 19.81
N ALA A 140 -35.23 9.22 21.01
CA ALA A 140 -34.40 10.37 21.40
C ALA A 140 -32.90 10.02 21.47
N LEU A 141 -32.58 8.83 21.96
CA LEU A 141 -31.20 8.33 22.04
C LEU A 141 -30.61 8.07 20.64
N LEU A 142 -31.40 7.51 19.73
CA LEU A 142 -31.03 7.32 18.33
C LEU A 142 -30.81 8.67 17.64
N ALA A 143 -31.73 9.61 17.78
CA ALA A 143 -31.60 10.95 17.21
C ALA A 143 -30.32 11.65 17.69
N LYS A 144 -29.96 11.52 18.98
CA LYS A 144 -28.73 12.09 19.55
C LYS A 144 -27.44 11.49 18.96
N HIS A 145 -27.49 10.25 18.49
CA HIS A 145 -26.32 9.50 18.03
C HIS A 145 -26.31 9.26 16.52
N ASN A 146 -27.14 9.96 15.75
CA ASN A 146 -27.31 9.80 14.30
C ASN A 146 -27.77 8.37 13.91
N GLY A 147 -28.70 7.83 14.69
CA GLY A 147 -29.40 6.57 14.43
C GLY A 147 -30.78 6.78 13.82
N HIS A 148 -31.16 5.87 12.92
CA HIS A 148 -32.43 5.84 12.22
C HIS A 148 -33.04 4.44 12.29
N VAL A 149 -34.37 4.36 12.35
CA VAL A 149 -35.10 3.09 12.24
C VAL A 149 -35.30 2.77 10.76
N ILE A 150 -34.89 1.57 10.33
CA ILE A 150 -35.03 1.09 8.93
C ILE A 150 -36.35 0.35 8.75
N ASP A 151 -36.68 -0.51 9.71
CA ASP A 151 -37.89 -1.32 9.68
C ASP A 151 -38.52 -1.27 11.07
N ASP A 152 -39.80 -0.93 11.09
CA ASP A 152 -40.63 -0.95 12.26
C ASP A 152 -41.76 -1.94 11.97
N SER A 153 -41.51 -3.21 12.30
CA SER A 153 -42.49 -4.30 12.20
C SER A 153 -43.77 -4.07 13.03
N HIS A 154 -43.88 -2.91 13.70
CA HIS A 154 -45.11 -2.38 14.26
C HIS A 154 -46.11 -1.81 13.23
N ASN A 155 -45.71 -1.53 11.98
CA ASN A 155 -46.53 -0.74 11.06
C ASN A 155 -47.05 -1.46 9.79
N ASP A 156 -46.97 -2.80 9.73
CA ASP A 156 -47.58 -3.60 8.66
C ASP A 156 -49.12 -3.58 8.78
N LYS A 157 -49.74 -2.53 8.25
CA LYS A 157 -51.13 -2.50 7.80
C LYS A 157 -51.17 -2.55 6.28
N ASP A 158 -50.52 -3.53 5.68
CA ASP A 158 -50.72 -3.80 4.25
C ASP A 158 -51.98 -4.65 4.06
N VAL A 159 -53.00 -3.95 3.57
CA VAL A 159 -54.29 -4.45 3.11
C VAL A 159 -54.08 -5.53 2.06
N VAL A 160 -54.42 -6.77 2.38
CA VAL A 160 -54.51 -7.88 1.43
C VAL A 160 -55.74 -7.66 0.52
N PRO A 161 -55.60 -7.56 -0.82
CA PRO A 161 -56.73 -7.78 -1.70
C PRO A 161 -56.97 -9.29 -1.81
N SER A 162 -58.18 -9.70 -1.44
CA SER A 162 -58.69 -11.05 -1.63
C SER A 162 -58.62 -11.47 -3.10
N SER A 163 -57.84 -12.50 -3.40
CA SER A 163 -58.10 -13.37 -4.54
C SER A 163 -58.06 -14.83 -4.08
N SER A 164 -59.17 -15.47 -4.39
CA SER A 164 -59.63 -16.79 -3.98
C SER A 164 -58.97 -17.91 -4.78
N SER A 165 -58.38 -18.87 -4.08
CA SER A 165 -58.51 -20.30 -4.41
C SER A 165 -57.94 -21.15 -3.26
N GLU A 166 -58.84 -21.92 -2.68
CA GLU A 166 -58.67 -22.82 -1.54
C GLU A 166 -57.73 -23.99 -1.87
N VAL A 167 -56.80 -24.32 -0.95
CA VAL A 167 -56.57 -25.70 -0.51
C VAL A 167 -56.20 -25.65 0.98
N ALA A 168 -57.08 -26.17 1.81
CA ALA A 168 -56.91 -26.28 3.26
C ALA A 168 -56.03 -27.49 3.62
N ILE A 169 -55.01 -27.28 4.44
CA ILE A 169 -54.43 -28.31 5.31
C ILE A 169 -54.19 -27.66 6.68
N GLU A 170 -55.06 -28.00 7.64
CA GLU A 170 -54.94 -27.64 9.06
C GLU A 170 -53.86 -28.49 9.72
N HIS A 171 -52.85 -27.89 10.39
CA HIS A 171 -52.15 -28.51 11.52
C HIS A 171 -51.69 -27.46 12.56
N SER A 172 -52.33 -27.55 13.72
CA SER A 172 -51.89 -27.22 15.09
C SER A 172 -51.18 -25.88 15.38
N SER A 173 -51.91 -25.07 16.16
CA SER A 173 -51.53 -23.85 16.84
C SER A 173 -50.42 -23.97 17.90
N THR A 174 -49.32 -23.27 17.68
CA THR A 174 -48.59 -22.52 18.71
C THR A 174 -48.43 -21.09 18.22
N LYS A 175 -49.38 -20.20 18.58
CA LYS A 175 -49.26 -18.77 18.28
C LYS A 175 -48.14 -18.16 19.13
N SER A 176 -46.90 -18.24 18.65
CA SER A 176 -45.85 -17.31 19.08
C SER A 176 -46.18 -15.95 18.44
N THR A 177 -46.70 -15.02 19.23
CA THR A 177 -46.76 -13.61 18.83
C THR A 177 -45.35 -13.18 18.41
N PRO A 178 -45.11 -12.77 17.16
CA PRO A 178 -43.79 -12.29 16.78
C PRO A 178 -43.52 -11.02 17.60
N LEU A 179 -42.50 -11.07 18.46
CA LEU A 179 -41.97 -9.88 19.10
C LEU A 179 -41.52 -8.96 17.96
N SER A 180 -42.26 -7.86 17.76
CA SER A 180 -41.92 -6.85 16.76
C SER A 180 -40.50 -6.36 17.05
N ALA A 181 -39.60 -6.69 16.13
CA ALA A 181 -38.22 -6.31 16.23
C ALA A 181 -38.02 -5.02 15.44
N MET A 182 -37.46 -4.01 16.10
CA MET A 182 -37.08 -2.76 15.46
C MET A 182 -35.67 -2.91 14.87
N ILE A 183 -35.49 -2.57 13.60
CA ILE A 183 -34.17 -2.55 12.96
C ILE A 183 -33.66 -1.11 12.94
N VAL A 184 -32.47 -0.91 13.50
CA VAL A 184 -31.85 0.41 13.64
C VAL A 184 -30.51 0.44 12.92
N HIS A 185 -30.25 1.53 12.19
CA HIS A 185 -28.95 1.82 11.62
C HIS A 185 -28.43 3.17 12.12
N ALA A 186 -27.19 3.20 12.60
CA ALA A 186 -26.52 4.41 13.07
C ALA A 186 -25.14 4.56 12.44
N VAL A 187 -24.77 5.80 12.11
CA VAL A 187 -23.44 6.14 11.57
C VAL A 187 -22.83 7.22 12.45
N ASN A 188 -21.72 6.91 13.10
CA ASN A 188 -21.02 7.86 13.96
C ASN A 188 -19.57 7.44 14.21
N ALA A 189 -18.81 8.26 14.93
CA ALA A 189 -17.50 7.89 15.42
C ALA A 189 -17.59 6.64 16.32
N PRO A 190 -16.62 5.70 16.27
CA PRO A 190 -16.72 4.41 16.97
C PRO A 190 -17.01 4.51 18.47
N HIS A 191 -16.40 5.46 19.16
CA HIS A 191 -16.60 5.67 20.60
C HIS A 191 -18.02 6.19 20.93
N VAL A 192 -18.61 6.97 20.02
CA VAL A 192 -20.00 7.45 20.15
C VAL A 192 -20.99 6.30 19.94
N LEU A 193 -20.75 5.43 18.95
CA LEU A 193 -21.57 4.23 18.73
C LEU A 193 -21.48 3.24 19.90
N ASN A 194 -20.30 3.05 20.48
CA ASN A 194 -20.15 2.25 21.69
C ASN A 194 -20.93 2.84 22.87
N THR A 195 -20.97 4.18 22.97
CA THR A 195 -21.78 4.87 23.98
C THR A 195 -23.27 4.66 23.74
N LEU A 196 -23.72 4.70 22.49
CA LEU A 196 -25.11 4.38 22.10
C LEU A 196 -25.49 2.97 22.54
N VAL A 197 -24.70 1.96 22.16
CA VAL A 197 -24.91 0.56 22.54
C VAL A 197 -24.97 0.41 24.06
N HIS A 198 -24.00 0.99 24.77
CA HIS A 198 -23.97 0.92 26.23
C HIS A 198 -25.22 1.55 26.86
N ARG A 199 -25.66 2.73 26.39
CA ARG A 199 -26.86 3.37 26.93
C ARG A 199 -28.14 2.58 26.63
N LEU A 200 -28.23 1.93 25.46
CA LEU A 200 -29.35 1.02 25.16
C LEU A 200 -29.39 -0.15 26.16
N THR A 201 -28.24 -0.71 26.54
CA THR A 201 -28.18 -1.79 27.54
C THR A 201 -28.54 -1.37 28.97
N LEU A 202 -28.56 -0.06 29.26
CA LEU A 202 -28.97 0.46 30.57
C LEU A 202 -30.49 0.66 30.68
N LEU A 203 -31.23 0.66 29.57
CA LEU A 203 -32.68 0.76 29.56
C LEU A 203 -33.29 -0.59 29.91
N HIS A 204 -34.02 -0.66 31.02
CA HIS A 204 -34.60 -1.90 31.50
C HIS A 204 -35.64 -2.44 30.52
N GLY A 205 -35.51 -3.72 30.14
CA GLY A 205 -36.42 -4.36 29.18
C GLY A 205 -36.12 -4.10 27.71
N VAL A 206 -35.18 -3.20 27.37
CA VAL A 206 -34.65 -3.10 26.01
C VAL A 206 -33.60 -4.19 25.80
N CYS A 207 -33.79 -5.01 24.78
CA CYS A 207 -32.84 -6.09 24.45
C CYS A 207 -32.28 -5.89 23.05
N ILE A 208 -30.94 -5.91 22.95
CA ILE A 208 -30.25 -6.02 21.66
C ILE A 208 -30.30 -7.48 21.26
N LEU A 209 -31.13 -7.80 20.27
CA LEU A 209 -31.29 -9.15 19.73
C LEU A 209 -30.14 -9.51 18.79
N ASP A 210 -29.67 -8.54 17.99
CA ASP A 210 -28.55 -8.71 17.07
C ASP A 210 -27.79 -7.39 16.90
N CYS A 211 -26.49 -7.48 16.60
CA CYS A 211 -25.60 -6.32 16.49
C CYS A 211 -24.48 -6.58 15.47
N HIS A 212 -24.46 -5.77 14.41
CA HIS A 212 -23.40 -5.74 13.41
C HIS A 212 -22.74 -4.36 13.39
N THR A 213 -21.43 -4.32 13.55
CA THR A 213 -20.64 -3.09 13.47
C THR A 213 -19.63 -3.21 12.33
N ALA A 214 -19.61 -2.21 11.45
CA ALA A 214 -18.62 -2.14 10.39
C ALA A 214 -17.28 -1.60 10.93
N ALA A 215 -16.18 -2.11 10.38
CA ALA A 215 -14.87 -1.52 10.62
C ALA A 215 -14.87 -0.03 10.21
N PRO A 216 -14.22 0.85 10.98
CA PRO A 216 -14.28 2.28 10.73
C PRO A 216 -13.63 2.66 9.41
N CYS A 217 -14.22 3.64 8.74
CA CYS A 217 -13.64 4.36 7.63
C CYS A 217 -12.92 5.60 8.17
N PHE A 218 -11.72 5.84 7.65
CA PHE A 218 -10.91 7.00 7.98
C PHE A 218 -10.74 7.92 6.78
N LEU A 219 -10.90 9.22 7.00
CA LEU A 219 -10.62 10.26 6.02
C LEU A 219 -9.83 11.40 6.68
N ASP A 220 -8.70 11.75 6.07
CA ASP A 220 -7.91 12.93 6.43
C ASP A 220 -8.28 14.07 5.46
N LEU A 221 -8.68 15.20 6.01
CA LEU A 221 -9.12 16.42 5.34
C LEU A 221 -7.97 17.43 5.15
N SER A 222 -6.85 17.25 5.87
CA SER A 222 -5.69 18.14 5.83
C SER A 222 -4.68 17.76 4.74
N SER A 223 -4.53 16.45 4.47
CA SER A 223 -3.70 15.97 3.36
C SER A 223 -4.35 16.24 2.00
N GLN A 224 -3.52 16.38 0.96
CA GLN A 224 -4.01 16.61 -0.41
C GLN A 224 -5.08 15.59 -0.78
N VAL A 225 -6.08 16.00 -1.58
CA VAL A 225 -7.11 15.09 -2.09
C VAL A 225 -6.40 13.92 -2.77
N THR A 226 -6.45 12.76 -2.14
CA THR A 226 -5.75 11.54 -2.58
C THR A 226 -6.27 11.03 -3.93
N LEU A 227 -7.41 11.55 -4.38
CA LEU A 227 -8.03 11.31 -5.68
C LEU A 227 -7.84 12.48 -6.68
N GLN A 228 -7.28 13.62 -6.26
CA GLN A 228 -6.98 14.80 -7.08
C GLN A 228 -5.70 15.52 -6.56
N PRO A 229 -4.52 15.21 -7.09
CA PRO A 229 -3.32 15.92 -6.69
C PRO A 229 -3.25 17.33 -7.29
N LYS A 230 -2.66 18.24 -6.51
CA LYS A 230 -2.43 19.63 -6.88
C LYS A 230 -1.29 19.69 -7.91
N PRO A 231 -1.42 20.45 -9.01
CA PRO A 231 -0.34 20.60 -9.99
C PRO A 231 0.87 21.28 -9.32
N LEU A 232 2.03 20.65 -9.39
CA LEU A 232 3.31 21.23 -8.95
C LEU A 232 3.85 22.12 -10.08
N HIS A 233 3.37 23.37 -10.11
CA HIS A 233 3.94 24.54 -10.81
C HIS A 233 3.96 24.57 -12.37
N PRO A 234 3.98 25.79 -12.95
CA PRO A 234 3.81 25.99 -14.39
C PRO A 234 5.07 25.60 -15.17
N ALA A 235 4.82 25.11 -16.38
CA ALA A 235 5.78 24.51 -17.28
C ALA A 235 7.06 25.35 -17.48
N THR A 236 8.21 24.79 -17.11
CA THR A 236 9.49 25.20 -17.69
C THR A 236 9.67 24.46 -19.02
N THR A 237 9.64 25.25 -20.09
CA THR A 237 9.84 24.83 -21.47
C THR A 237 11.31 24.57 -21.71
N THR A 238 11.67 23.39 -22.22
CA THR A 238 12.70 23.18 -23.26
C THR A 238 12.85 21.69 -23.57
N ALA A 239 13.26 21.45 -24.81
CA ALA A 239 13.43 20.18 -25.52
C ALA A 239 12.14 19.53 -26.08
N ILE A 240 12.19 19.30 -27.40
CA ILE A 240 11.16 18.86 -28.34
C ILE A 240 10.36 17.68 -27.77
N ARG A 241 9.10 17.93 -27.44
CA ARG A 241 8.23 17.00 -26.70
C ARG A 241 7.32 16.23 -27.66
N PRO A 242 7.04 14.93 -27.42
CA PRO A 242 5.73 14.41 -27.78
C PRO A 242 4.66 15.26 -27.06
N THR A 243 3.74 15.86 -27.83
CA THR A 243 2.72 16.76 -27.30
C THR A 243 1.65 15.97 -26.55
N TYR A 244 1.88 15.70 -25.28
CA TYR A 244 0.88 15.12 -24.38
C TYR A 244 -0.22 16.13 -24.04
N SER A 245 -1.46 15.66 -23.99
CA SER A 245 -2.62 16.48 -23.61
C SER A 245 -2.48 17.01 -22.17
N ASN A 246 -3.25 18.05 -21.82
CA ASN A 246 -3.27 18.60 -20.45
C ASN A 246 -3.63 17.54 -19.40
N SER A 247 -4.58 16.65 -19.70
CA SER A 247 -4.97 15.56 -18.82
C SER A 247 -3.85 14.53 -18.62
N ARG A 248 -3.08 14.25 -19.68
CA ARG A 248 -1.96 13.30 -19.62
C ARG A 248 -0.74 13.88 -18.91
N ARG A 249 -0.43 15.15 -19.11
CA ARG A 249 0.59 15.87 -18.31
C ARG A 249 0.27 15.85 -16.81
N LYS A 250 -0.98 16.14 -16.45
CA LYS A 250 -1.44 16.02 -15.06
C LYS A 250 -1.26 14.62 -14.50
N LEU A 251 -1.39 13.56 -15.31
CA LEU A 251 -1.11 12.16 -14.89
C LEU A 251 0.39 11.97 -14.62
N HIS A 252 1.25 12.43 -15.52
CA HIS A 252 2.70 12.37 -15.35
C HIS A 252 3.15 13.05 -14.07
N ASP A 253 2.59 14.24 -13.78
CA ASP A 253 2.88 14.98 -12.55
C ASP A 253 2.49 14.19 -11.30
N ARG A 254 1.38 13.43 -11.33
CA ARG A 254 0.99 12.57 -10.18
C ARG A 254 1.98 11.45 -9.97
N ILE A 255 2.34 10.76 -11.06
CA ILE A 255 3.28 9.64 -11.02
C ILE A 255 4.62 10.13 -10.47
N ALA A 256 5.07 11.30 -10.93
CA ALA A 256 6.30 11.93 -10.46
C ALA A 256 6.25 12.28 -8.97
N ALA A 257 5.18 12.93 -8.51
CA ALA A 257 5.01 13.28 -7.11
C ALA A 257 4.94 12.03 -6.20
N GLN A 258 4.31 10.96 -6.68
CA GLN A 258 4.15 9.71 -5.94
C GLN A 258 5.47 8.92 -5.84
N LEU A 259 6.22 8.80 -6.93
CA LEU A 259 7.41 7.95 -6.99
C LEU A 259 8.71 8.68 -6.63
N PHE A 260 8.86 9.93 -7.04
CA PHE A 260 10.19 10.55 -7.12
C PHE A 260 10.42 11.71 -6.14
N PHE A 261 9.36 12.39 -5.68
CA PHE A 261 9.49 13.59 -4.85
C PHE A 261 8.69 13.57 -3.54
N PRO A 262 8.77 12.50 -2.73
CA PRO A 262 8.13 12.53 -1.43
C PRO A 262 8.90 13.46 -0.47
N GLN A 263 8.17 14.19 0.38
CA GLN A 263 8.74 15.27 1.23
C GLN A 263 9.84 14.82 2.20
N HIS A 264 9.88 13.53 2.55
CA HIS A 264 10.85 12.99 3.50
C HIS A 264 12.24 12.73 2.88
N VAL A 265 12.36 12.68 1.55
CA VAL A 265 13.65 12.36 0.91
C VAL A 265 14.54 13.61 0.92
N PRO A 266 15.77 13.53 1.46
CA PRO A 266 16.71 14.64 1.47
C PRO A 266 17.00 15.18 0.07
N SER A 267 17.29 16.47 -0.01
CA SER A 267 17.72 17.15 -1.25
C SER A 267 18.86 18.10 -0.95
N GLN A 268 19.52 18.59 -2.00
CA GLN A 268 20.66 19.51 -1.90
C GLN A 268 21.83 18.93 -1.09
N LEU A 269 22.05 17.62 -1.19
CA LEU A 269 23.12 16.94 -0.48
C LEU A 269 24.50 17.42 -0.96
N ALA A 270 25.45 17.50 -0.04
CA ALA A 270 26.83 17.89 -0.36
C ALA A 270 27.55 16.81 -1.20
N GLN A 271 27.32 15.54 -0.86
CA GLN A 271 27.82 14.36 -1.56
C GLN A 271 26.67 13.36 -1.76
N PRO A 272 25.83 13.55 -2.78
CA PRO A 272 24.74 12.61 -3.07
C PRO A 272 25.28 11.28 -3.61
N LYS A 273 24.57 10.18 -3.36
CA LYS A 273 24.92 8.85 -3.87
C LYS A 273 24.09 8.51 -5.11
N PHE A 274 24.74 8.00 -6.15
CA PHE A 274 24.07 7.48 -7.34
C PHE A 274 24.37 5.98 -7.49
N ILE A 275 23.36 5.14 -7.37
CA ILE A 275 23.49 3.68 -7.46
C ILE A 275 22.84 3.20 -8.76
N LEU A 276 23.64 2.72 -9.70
CA LEU A 276 23.16 2.01 -10.88
C LEU A 276 23.03 0.51 -10.55
N LEU A 277 21.79 0.05 -10.37
CA LEU A 277 21.48 -1.34 -10.04
C LEU A 277 21.19 -2.15 -11.31
N LEU A 278 22.18 -2.92 -11.74
CA LEU A 278 22.10 -3.81 -12.90
C LEU A 278 21.65 -5.21 -12.52
N GLY A 279 20.89 -5.84 -13.40
CA GLY A 279 20.55 -7.25 -13.30
C GLY A 279 19.48 -7.63 -14.30
N ILE A 280 19.55 -8.85 -14.83
CA ILE A 280 18.55 -9.36 -15.77
C ILE A 280 17.15 -9.46 -15.12
N PRO A 281 16.06 -9.50 -15.89
CA PRO A 281 14.74 -9.79 -15.34
C PRO A 281 14.77 -11.10 -14.53
N GLY A 282 14.18 -11.11 -13.33
CA GLY A 282 14.23 -12.26 -12.42
C GLY A 282 15.47 -12.34 -11.51
N ALA A 283 16.48 -11.47 -11.69
CA ALA A 283 17.70 -11.48 -10.88
C ALA A 283 17.50 -11.12 -9.39
N GLY A 284 16.41 -10.47 -9.02
CA GLY A 284 16.16 -10.10 -7.61
C GLY A 284 16.65 -8.71 -7.20
N LYS A 285 16.74 -7.76 -8.14
CA LYS A 285 17.10 -6.34 -7.90
C LYS A 285 16.34 -5.71 -6.72
N SER A 286 15.02 -5.81 -6.68
CA SER A 286 14.23 -5.26 -5.57
C SER A 286 14.48 -6.01 -4.25
N SER A 287 14.80 -7.30 -4.33
CA SER A 287 15.09 -8.13 -3.16
C SER A 287 16.43 -7.75 -2.53
N ILE A 288 17.48 -7.52 -3.31
CA ILE A 288 18.78 -7.10 -2.76
C ILE A 288 18.67 -5.74 -2.05
N LEU A 289 17.93 -4.78 -2.62
CA LEU A 289 17.72 -3.48 -1.98
C LEU A 289 17.05 -3.64 -0.61
N SER A 290 16.05 -4.51 -0.52
CA SER A 290 15.38 -4.81 0.75
C SER A 290 16.30 -5.49 1.77
N GLU A 291 17.28 -6.26 1.33
CA GLU A 291 18.28 -6.91 2.21
C GLU A 291 19.31 -5.89 2.72
N LEU A 292 19.75 -4.98 1.84
CA LEU A 292 20.66 -3.89 2.19
C LEU A 292 20.01 -2.88 3.14
N ASP A 293 18.70 -2.66 3.02
CA ASP A 293 17.91 -1.86 3.97
C ASP A 293 17.80 -2.53 5.35
N GLN A 294 17.58 -3.84 5.37
CA GLN A 294 17.47 -4.61 6.61
C GLN A 294 18.80 -4.76 7.34
N SER A 295 19.90 -4.83 6.60
CA SER A 295 21.26 -4.88 7.15
C SER A 295 21.84 -3.49 7.43
N GLU A 296 21.04 -2.43 7.32
CA GLU A 296 21.41 -1.03 7.56
C GLU A 296 22.61 -0.55 6.72
N ARG A 297 22.90 -1.24 5.62
CA ARG A 297 23.95 -0.86 4.67
C ARG A 297 23.52 0.28 3.76
N ILE A 298 22.22 0.40 3.52
CA ILE A 298 21.57 1.48 2.78
C ILE A 298 20.28 1.83 3.54
N VAL A 299 19.93 3.11 3.66
CA VAL A 299 18.61 3.52 4.16
C VAL A 299 17.75 3.90 2.97
N LEU A 300 16.87 3.00 2.50
CA LEU A 300 16.15 3.21 1.23
C LEU A 300 15.24 4.44 1.25
N ASN A 301 14.78 4.88 2.43
CA ASN A 301 13.96 6.09 2.58
C ASN A 301 14.72 7.38 2.24
N ASP A 302 16.06 7.35 2.19
CA ASP A 302 16.88 8.50 1.82
C ASP A 302 17.14 8.57 0.31
N PHE A 303 16.65 7.60 -0.46
CA PHE A 303 16.87 7.46 -1.90
C PHE A 303 15.58 7.62 -2.70
N VAL A 304 15.73 8.19 -3.89
CA VAL A 304 14.72 8.13 -4.94
C VAL A 304 14.98 6.91 -5.83
N ASN A 305 14.01 6.00 -5.89
CA ASN A 305 14.11 4.79 -6.72
C ASN A 305 13.49 5.01 -8.11
N PHE A 306 14.27 4.77 -9.14
CA PHE A 306 13.85 4.85 -10.54
C PHE A 306 13.78 3.45 -11.16
N ASP A 307 12.58 2.88 -11.19
CA ASP A 307 12.26 1.66 -11.92
C ASP A 307 11.17 1.95 -12.96
N VAL A 308 11.42 1.58 -14.21
CA VAL A 308 10.46 1.77 -15.31
C VAL A 308 9.18 0.97 -15.06
N ASP A 309 9.30 -0.17 -14.37
CA ASP A 309 8.16 -1.04 -14.11
C ASP A 309 7.20 -0.44 -13.09
N ASP A 310 7.70 0.35 -12.13
CA ASP A 310 6.87 1.06 -11.15
C ASP A 310 6.06 2.17 -11.84
N VAL A 311 6.66 2.85 -12.82
CA VAL A 311 5.96 3.86 -13.65
C VAL A 311 4.88 3.20 -14.50
N ILE A 312 5.18 2.08 -15.19
CA ILE A 312 4.22 1.34 -16.01
C ILE A 312 3.05 0.85 -15.17
N ALA A 313 3.31 0.40 -13.93
CA ALA A 313 2.26 -0.06 -13.01
C ALA A 313 1.23 1.02 -12.65
N LEU A 314 1.57 2.31 -12.80
CA LEU A 314 0.70 3.45 -12.53
C LEU A 314 0.04 4.02 -13.80
N LEU A 315 0.36 3.49 -14.99
CA LEU A 315 -0.28 3.90 -16.24
C LEU A 315 -1.65 3.20 -16.41
N PRO A 316 -2.75 3.96 -16.65
CA PRO A 316 -4.11 3.40 -16.71
C PRO A 316 -4.31 2.30 -17.76
N GLU A 317 -3.63 2.38 -18.91
CA GLU A 317 -3.79 1.45 -20.02
C GLU A 317 -3.24 0.06 -19.67
N PHE A 318 -2.07 0.02 -19.03
CA PHE A 318 -1.49 -1.23 -18.55
C PHE A 318 -2.36 -1.83 -17.44
N TYR A 319 -2.86 -0.99 -16.54
CA TYR A 319 -3.71 -1.43 -15.46
C TYR A 319 -5.06 -2.01 -15.94
N LYS A 320 -5.75 -1.35 -16.87
CA LYS A 320 -7.01 -1.84 -17.47
C LYS A 320 -6.82 -3.17 -18.18
N ALA A 321 -5.70 -3.34 -18.89
CA ALA A 321 -5.36 -4.61 -19.52
C ALA A 321 -5.20 -5.74 -18.50
N MET A 322 -4.60 -5.46 -17.34
CA MET A 322 -4.40 -6.45 -16.28
C MET A 322 -5.70 -6.82 -15.56
N LEU A 323 -6.61 -5.86 -15.36
CA LEU A 323 -7.94 -6.14 -14.80
C LEU A 323 -8.80 -7.05 -15.67
N ASN A 324 -8.83 -6.83 -16.99
CA ASN A 324 -9.66 -7.62 -17.90
C ASN A 324 -9.29 -9.10 -17.89
N ILE A 325 -8.02 -9.42 -17.63
CA ILE A 325 -7.52 -10.80 -17.53
C ILE A 325 -7.88 -11.42 -16.18
N GLY A 326 -7.76 -10.65 -15.09
CA GLY A 326 -8.10 -11.13 -13.74
C GLY A 326 -9.59 -11.45 -13.53
N LEU A 327 -10.47 -10.87 -14.35
CA LEU A 327 -11.92 -11.07 -14.28
C LEU A 327 -12.46 -12.16 -15.21
N GLY A 328 -11.62 -12.82 -16.02
CA GLY A 328 -12.07 -13.90 -16.94
C GLY A 328 -12.97 -13.43 -18.09
N ASN A 329 -13.10 -12.11 -18.31
CA ASN A 329 -13.95 -11.54 -19.35
C ASN A 329 -13.28 -11.65 -20.73
N VAL A 330 -13.33 -12.86 -21.31
CA VAL A 330 -12.99 -13.12 -22.70
C VAL A 330 -14.24 -12.83 -23.56
N GLN A 331 -14.65 -11.56 -23.69
CA GLN A 331 -15.74 -11.20 -24.62
C GLN A 331 -15.25 -10.31 -25.77
N ALA A 332 -15.32 -10.92 -26.96
CA ALA A 332 -15.64 -10.43 -28.32
C ALA A 332 -14.87 -9.25 -28.97
N GLN A 333 -14.03 -8.49 -28.28
CA GLN A 333 -13.01 -7.65 -28.95
C GLN A 333 -11.66 -7.97 -28.33
N ALA A 334 -10.83 -8.70 -29.09
CA ALA A 334 -9.58 -9.32 -28.64
C ALA A 334 -8.86 -8.45 -27.59
N PRO A 335 -8.87 -8.84 -26.29
CA PRO A 335 -8.17 -8.08 -25.26
C PRO A 335 -6.70 -8.05 -25.66
N THR A 336 -6.18 -6.85 -25.90
CA THR A 336 -4.79 -6.67 -26.33
C THR A 336 -3.90 -7.34 -25.29
N ASP A 337 -3.08 -8.30 -25.71
CA ASP A 337 -2.19 -9.08 -24.87
C ASP A 337 -1.39 -8.16 -23.89
N PRO A 338 -1.26 -8.50 -22.58
CA PRO A 338 -0.56 -7.67 -21.60
C PRO A 338 0.84 -7.25 -22.00
N HIS A 339 1.51 -8.11 -22.76
CA HIS A 339 2.82 -7.81 -23.31
C HIS A 339 2.73 -6.66 -24.31
N THR A 340 1.79 -6.68 -25.26
CA THR A 340 1.56 -5.56 -26.18
C THR A 340 1.24 -4.27 -25.44
N ARG A 341 0.45 -4.33 -24.37
CA ARG A 341 0.11 -3.15 -23.55
C ARG A 341 1.31 -2.63 -22.75
N TYR A 342 2.14 -3.53 -22.22
CA TYR A 342 3.41 -3.18 -21.60
C TYR A 342 4.33 -2.44 -22.59
N LEU A 343 4.42 -2.92 -23.84
CA LEU A 343 5.21 -2.26 -24.90
C LEU A 343 4.69 -0.86 -25.20
N GLN A 344 3.36 -0.70 -25.33
CA GLN A 344 2.72 0.61 -25.60
C GLN A 344 2.99 1.63 -24.48
N CYS A 345 3.02 1.20 -23.23
CA CYS A 345 3.29 2.06 -22.07
C CYS A 345 4.79 2.32 -21.85
N GLN A 346 5.67 1.54 -22.47
CA GLN A 346 7.11 1.57 -22.16
C GLN A 346 7.78 2.89 -22.56
N GLU A 347 7.43 3.46 -23.71
CA GLU A 347 8.03 4.71 -24.18
C GLU A 347 7.63 5.89 -23.30
N GLU A 348 6.34 5.96 -22.95
CA GLU A 348 5.81 6.98 -22.05
C GLU A 348 6.41 6.84 -20.64
N ALA A 349 6.53 5.61 -20.13
CA ALA A 349 7.14 5.37 -18.83
C ALA A 349 8.61 5.81 -18.80
N LYS A 350 9.38 5.51 -19.86
CA LYS A 350 10.76 6.00 -20.02
C LYS A 350 10.81 7.53 -20.09
N PHE A 351 9.87 8.17 -20.80
CA PHE A 351 9.79 9.63 -20.86
C PHE A 351 9.58 10.24 -19.47
N ILE A 352 8.63 9.72 -18.69
CA ILE A 352 8.37 10.17 -17.31
C ILE A 352 9.62 9.92 -16.45
N LEU A 353 10.21 8.73 -16.53
CA LEU A 353 11.39 8.35 -15.74
C LEU A 353 12.58 9.27 -16.04
N ASP A 354 12.92 9.47 -17.32
CA ASP A 354 14.07 10.26 -17.75
C ASP A 354 13.94 11.74 -17.36
N ALA A 355 12.75 12.32 -17.47
CA ALA A 355 12.49 13.71 -17.07
C ALA A 355 12.70 13.90 -15.57
N ASN A 356 12.15 13.01 -14.76
CA ASN A 356 12.23 13.09 -13.30
C ASN A 356 13.61 12.69 -12.76
N LEU A 357 14.33 11.79 -13.45
CA LEU A 357 15.71 11.45 -13.13
C LEU A 357 16.61 12.66 -13.28
N LYS A 358 16.49 13.40 -14.39
CA LYS A 358 17.24 14.65 -14.59
C LYS A 358 16.97 15.65 -13.46
N GLN A 359 15.71 15.82 -13.10
CA GLN A 359 15.35 16.72 -11.99
C GLN A 359 15.91 16.24 -10.64
N ALA A 360 15.74 14.97 -10.28
CA ALA A 360 16.27 14.43 -9.03
C ALA A 360 17.80 14.54 -8.96
N THR A 361 18.49 14.34 -10.09
CA THR A 361 19.94 14.50 -10.15
C THR A 361 20.37 15.97 -9.99
N ALA A 362 19.64 16.90 -10.61
CA ALA A 362 19.86 18.35 -10.47
C ALA A 362 19.61 18.84 -9.04
N ASP A 363 18.63 18.27 -8.36
CA ASP A 363 18.30 18.55 -6.94
C ASP A 363 19.30 17.94 -5.96
N ARG A 364 20.36 17.25 -6.42
CA ARG A 364 21.36 16.56 -5.58
C ARG A 364 20.72 15.64 -4.53
N ARG A 365 19.81 14.77 -4.97
CA ARG A 365 19.19 13.71 -4.16
C ARG A 365 19.99 12.42 -4.27
N ASN A 366 19.87 11.51 -3.30
CA ASN A 366 20.37 10.16 -3.51
C ASN A 366 19.45 9.42 -4.51
N VAL A 367 20.04 8.71 -5.46
CA VAL A 367 19.32 8.09 -6.58
C VAL A 367 19.71 6.62 -6.71
N ILE A 368 18.71 5.75 -6.87
CA ILE A 368 18.91 4.37 -7.32
C ILE A 368 18.23 4.24 -8.68
N LEU A 369 18.99 3.85 -9.71
CA LEU A 369 18.48 3.61 -11.05
C LEU A 369 18.52 2.13 -11.39
N HIS A 370 17.37 1.56 -11.75
CA HIS A 370 17.24 0.15 -12.11
C HIS A 370 17.57 -0.06 -13.58
N GLY A 371 18.44 -1.02 -13.87
CA GLY A 371 18.89 -1.35 -15.22
C GLY A 371 18.87 -2.83 -15.52
N SER A 372 18.53 -3.19 -16.76
CA SER A 372 18.67 -4.56 -17.26
C SER A 372 20.09 -4.91 -17.70
N GLY A 373 20.98 -3.92 -17.84
CA GLY A 373 22.34 -4.12 -18.32
C GLY A 373 22.47 -4.17 -19.86
N ARG A 374 21.44 -3.73 -20.60
CA ARG A 374 21.41 -3.80 -22.09
C ARG A 374 22.02 -2.58 -22.79
N SER A 375 22.10 -1.44 -22.12
CA SER A 375 22.37 -0.14 -22.76
C SER A 375 23.61 0.54 -22.18
N LEU A 376 24.80 -0.03 -22.43
CA LEU A 376 26.08 0.50 -21.95
C LEU A 376 26.27 1.99 -22.29
N ASP A 377 26.11 2.36 -23.56
CA ASP A 377 26.32 3.75 -24.02
C ASP A 377 25.41 4.75 -23.26
N LYS A 378 24.17 4.34 -22.96
CA LYS A 378 23.24 5.18 -22.19
C LYS A 378 23.69 5.34 -20.74
N TYR A 379 24.19 4.27 -20.12
CA TYR A 379 24.70 4.32 -18.75
C TYR A 379 25.96 5.18 -18.68
N GLU A 380 26.90 5.04 -19.62
CA GLU A 380 28.10 5.87 -19.66
C GLU A 380 27.77 7.35 -19.87
N LEU A 381 26.87 7.67 -20.81
CA LEU A 381 26.46 9.05 -21.06
C LEU A 381 25.78 9.66 -19.83
N LEU A 382 24.92 8.90 -19.16
CA LEU A 382 24.28 9.33 -17.92
C LEU A 382 25.31 9.60 -16.82
N LEU A 383 26.21 8.64 -16.56
CA LEU A 383 27.24 8.77 -15.52
C LEU A 383 28.20 9.93 -15.79
N ARG A 384 28.57 10.17 -17.05
CA ARG A 384 29.39 11.33 -17.45
C ARG A 384 28.66 12.67 -17.28
N SER A 385 27.32 12.66 -17.33
CA SER A 385 26.49 13.85 -17.15
C SER A 385 26.19 14.21 -15.69
N LEU A 386 26.51 13.32 -14.74
CA LEU A 386 26.29 13.58 -13.32
C LEU A 386 27.24 14.68 -12.79
N ASP A 387 26.75 15.44 -11.81
CA ASP A 387 27.61 16.37 -11.04
C ASP A 387 28.76 15.58 -10.39
N ARG A 388 29.99 16.13 -10.42
CA ARG A 388 31.18 15.50 -9.87
C ARG A 388 31.09 15.21 -8.36
N ARG A 389 30.15 15.84 -7.65
CA ARG A 389 29.86 15.54 -6.24
C ARG A 389 29.17 14.20 -6.03
N TYR A 390 28.59 13.60 -7.06
CA TYR A 390 27.96 12.29 -6.94
C TYR A 390 28.99 11.21 -6.68
N GLU A 391 28.78 10.47 -5.60
CA GLU A 391 29.45 9.20 -5.38
C GLU A 391 28.71 8.14 -6.22
N ALA A 392 29.30 7.77 -7.36
CA ALA A 392 28.68 6.85 -8.31
C ALA A 392 29.09 5.40 -8.03
N HIS A 393 28.07 4.54 -7.92
CA HIS A 393 28.16 3.11 -7.65
C HIS A 393 27.51 2.33 -8.78
N VAL A 394 28.11 1.19 -9.16
CA VAL A 394 27.44 0.18 -9.97
C VAL A 394 27.29 -1.11 -9.18
N MET A 395 26.07 -1.61 -9.05
CA MET A 395 25.76 -2.85 -8.35
C MET A 395 25.16 -3.83 -9.35
N CYS A 396 25.76 -5.01 -9.51
CA CYS A 396 25.22 -6.07 -10.36
C CYS A 396 24.67 -7.20 -9.53
N VAL A 397 23.41 -7.56 -9.79
CA VAL A 397 22.77 -8.75 -9.22
C VAL A 397 22.78 -9.83 -10.29
N ASP A 398 23.62 -10.83 -10.10
CA ASP A 398 23.77 -11.94 -11.02
C ASP A 398 22.93 -13.15 -10.63
N ILE A 399 22.51 -13.89 -11.66
CA ILE A 399 21.82 -15.17 -11.54
C ILE A 399 22.02 -15.97 -12.84
N PRO A 400 22.05 -17.31 -12.79
CA PRO A 400 21.95 -18.15 -13.97
C PRO A 400 20.67 -17.87 -14.77
N VAL A 401 20.77 -17.89 -16.10
CA VAL A 401 19.67 -17.50 -17.01
C VAL A 401 18.48 -18.44 -16.86
N GLU A 402 18.73 -19.72 -16.67
CA GLU A 402 17.72 -20.75 -16.49
C GLU A 402 16.88 -20.49 -15.24
N LEU A 403 17.53 -20.09 -14.14
CA LEU A 403 16.86 -19.76 -12.89
C LEU A 403 16.11 -18.43 -12.99
N ALA A 404 16.66 -17.45 -13.73
CA ALA A 404 15.99 -16.19 -14.04
C ALA A 404 14.68 -16.42 -14.81
N LEU A 405 14.72 -17.26 -15.86
CA LEU A 405 13.54 -17.62 -16.65
C LEU A 405 12.47 -18.29 -15.80
N ARG A 406 12.83 -19.23 -14.91
CA ARG A 406 11.87 -19.83 -13.96
C ARG A 406 11.23 -18.79 -13.04
N ARG A 407 12.03 -17.84 -12.52
CA ARG A 407 11.52 -16.75 -11.66
C ARG A 407 10.59 -15.79 -12.43
N VAL A 408 10.90 -15.52 -13.69
CA VAL A 408 10.07 -14.71 -14.59
C VAL A 408 8.75 -15.42 -14.88
N GLU A 409 8.78 -16.71 -15.21
CA GLU A 409 7.59 -17.51 -15.48
C GLU A 409 6.67 -17.61 -14.26
N ALA A 410 7.25 -17.86 -13.07
CA ALA A 410 6.51 -17.86 -11.81
C ALA A 410 5.82 -16.51 -11.54
N ARG A 411 6.47 -15.38 -11.88
CA ARG A 411 5.85 -14.05 -11.81
C ARG A 411 4.76 -13.84 -12.86
N SER A 412 4.94 -14.37 -14.07
CA SER A 412 3.97 -14.25 -15.18
C SER A 412 2.65 -14.95 -14.85
N ARG A 413 2.70 -16.14 -14.22
CA ARG A 413 1.49 -16.90 -13.85
C ARG A 413 0.61 -16.20 -12.80
N GLY A 414 1.19 -15.33 -11.97
CA GLY A 414 0.45 -14.59 -10.94
C GLY A 414 0.00 -13.18 -11.33
N TYR A 415 0.74 -12.50 -12.22
CA TYR A 415 0.54 -11.07 -12.53
C TYR A 415 0.32 -10.77 -14.02
N GLY A 416 0.32 -11.76 -14.91
CA GLY A 416 0.09 -11.57 -16.35
C GLY A 416 1.20 -10.82 -17.10
N ARG A 417 2.34 -10.51 -16.47
CA ARG A 417 3.51 -9.94 -17.14
C ARG A 417 4.38 -11.04 -17.73
N ASN A 418 4.20 -11.32 -19.02
CA ASN A 418 5.08 -12.21 -19.75
C ASN A 418 6.30 -11.42 -20.25
N VAL A 419 7.51 -11.76 -19.78
CA VAL A 419 8.75 -11.19 -20.33
C VAL A 419 9.31 -12.20 -21.33
N PRO A 420 9.48 -11.85 -22.62
CA PRO A 420 9.96 -12.80 -23.62
C PRO A 420 11.30 -13.40 -23.22
N LYS A 421 11.45 -14.71 -23.47
CA LYS A 421 12.70 -15.44 -23.20
C LYS A 421 13.89 -14.77 -23.88
N GLU A 422 13.73 -14.38 -25.15
CA GLU A 422 14.72 -13.66 -25.95
C GLU A 422 15.19 -12.36 -25.28
N PHE A 423 14.30 -11.64 -24.60
CA PHE A 423 14.66 -10.42 -23.89
C PHE A 423 15.57 -10.70 -22.68
N VAL A 424 15.31 -11.78 -21.95
CA VAL A 424 16.13 -12.20 -20.80
C VAL A 424 17.49 -12.69 -21.27
N GLU A 425 17.53 -13.45 -22.35
CA GLU A 425 18.76 -13.97 -22.96
C GLU A 425 19.64 -12.84 -23.53
N ASP A 426 19.06 -11.90 -24.29
CA ASP A 426 19.76 -10.71 -24.79
C ASP A 426 20.32 -9.86 -23.63
N ALA A 427 19.54 -9.68 -22.56
CA ALA A 427 20.02 -9.00 -21.36
C ALA A 427 21.21 -9.75 -20.71
N ALA A 428 21.14 -11.08 -20.63
CA ALA A 428 22.19 -11.91 -20.04
C ALA A 428 23.49 -11.90 -20.86
N VAL A 429 23.42 -11.71 -22.18
CA VAL A 429 24.59 -11.54 -23.04
C VAL A 429 25.18 -10.13 -22.87
N ARG A 430 24.35 -9.09 -22.95
CA ARG A 430 24.81 -7.69 -22.92
C ARG A 430 25.36 -7.26 -21.56
N ILE A 431 24.80 -7.78 -20.46
CA ILE A 431 25.26 -7.42 -19.11
C ILE A 431 26.71 -7.86 -18.86
N ARG A 432 27.17 -8.95 -19.50
CA ARG A 432 28.56 -9.45 -19.41
C ARG A 432 29.60 -8.46 -19.93
N ARG A 433 29.22 -7.59 -20.87
CA ARG A 433 30.09 -6.51 -21.35
C ARG A 433 29.84 -5.22 -20.58
N THR A 434 28.58 -4.95 -20.27
CA THR A 434 28.16 -3.69 -19.64
C THR A 434 28.69 -3.54 -18.23
N PHE A 435 28.58 -4.57 -17.38
CA PHE A 435 29.04 -4.46 -16.00
C PHE A 435 30.56 -4.24 -15.90
N PRO A 436 31.44 -5.07 -16.52
CA PRO A 436 32.88 -4.86 -16.41
C PRO A 436 33.35 -3.51 -16.97
N ALA A 437 32.75 -3.03 -18.05
CA ALA A 437 33.06 -1.72 -18.63
C ALA A 437 32.73 -0.57 -17.66
N LEU A 438 31.60 -0.64 -16.95
CA LEU A 438 31.24 0.34 -15.93
C LEU A 438 32.07 0.17 -14.65
N ALA A 439 32.32 -1.09 -14.27
CA ALA A 439 33.09 -1.44 -13.10
C ALA A 439 34.55 -1.01 -13.24
N SER A 440 35.14 -0.93 -14.42
CA SER A 440 36.50 -0.40 -14.61
C SER A 440 36.55 1.13 -14.44
N GLN A 441 35.53 1.84 -14.94
CA GLN A 441 35.45 3.30 -14.94
C GLN A 441 35.08 3.89 -13.58
N LEU A 442 34.20 3.23 -12.81
CA LEU A 442 33.69 3.77 -11.55
C LEU A 442 34.58 3.41 -10.34
N PRO A 443 34.63 4.28 -9.30
CA PRO A 443 35.37 3.99 -8.07
C PRO A 443 34.75 2.86 -7.27
N TYR A 444 33.42 2.73 -7.29
CA TYR A 444 32.65 1.75 -6.54
C TYR A 444 31.88 0.81 -7.46
N ALA A 445 32.12 -0.50 -7.32
CA ALA A 445 31.47 -1.52 -8.11
C ALA A 445 31.29 -2.80 -7.29
N HIS A 446 30.11 -3.42 -7.35
CA HIS A 446 29.77 -4.58 -6.53
C HIS A 446 29.03 -5.64 -7.33
N VAL A 447 29.30 -6.92 -7.07
CA VAL A 447 28.57 -8.05 -7.67
C VAL A 447 28.01 -8.94 -6.58
N PHE A 448 26.72 -9.24 -6.70
CA PHE A 448 26.00 -10.15 -5.82
C PHE A 448 25.56 -11.38 -6.60
N ASP A 449 25.73 -12.57 -6.01
CA ASP A 449 25.10 -13.79 -6.51
C ASP A 449 23.73 -13.99 -5.85
N SER A 450 22.67 -14.04 -6.66
CA SER A 450 21.28 -14.27 -6.22
C SER A 450 20.78 -15.71 -6.42
N THR A 451 21.67 -16.67 -6.63
CA THR A 451 21.30 -18.10 -6.71
C THR A 451 20.65 -18.58 -5.41
N LYS A 452 21.18 -18.16 -4.25
CA LYS A 452 20.66 -18.46 -2.91
C LYS A 452 20.15 -17.18 -2.24
N TRP A 453 19.32 -17.36 -1.20
CA TRP A 453 18.85 -16.28 -0.35
C TRP A 453 19.45 -16.41 1.07
N PRO A 454 20.00 -15.34 1.66
CA PRO A 454 20.19 -14.00 1.10
C PRO A 454 21.27 -13.99 -0.02
N PRO A 455 21.25 -13.00 -0.94
CA PRO A 455 22.26 -12.91 -1.98
C PRO A 455 23.64 -12.63 -1.39
N THR A 456 24.67 -13.28 -1.91
CA THR A 456 26.04 -13.18 -1.40
C THR A 456 26.82 -12.13 -2.18
N LEU A 457 27.54 -11.24 -1.48
CA LEU A 457 28.49 -10.32 -2.11
C LEU A 457 29.73 -11.12 -2.50
N VAL A 458 29.93 -11.33 -3.80
CA VAL A 458 31.03 -12.17 -4.30
C VAL A 458 32.23 -11.32 -4.72
N TRP A 459 31.99 -10.11 -5.23
CA TRP A 459 33.06 -9.20 -5.64
C TRP A 459 32.72 -7.76 -5.29
N SER A 460 33.71 -7.00 -4.84
CA SER A 460 33.54 -5.61 -4.45
C SER A 460 34.80 -4.81 -4.68
N LYS A 461 34.65 -3.68 -5.38
CA LYS A 461 35.64 -2.65 -5.56
C LYS A 461 35.17 -1.37 -4.88
N GLN A 462 36.03 -0.79 -4.06
CA GLN A 462 35.79 0.47 -3.35
C GLN A 462 36.98 1.38 -3.57
N GLN A 463 36.74 2.63 -3.97
CA GLN A 463 37.81 3.60 -4.25
C GLN A 463 38.89 3.05 -5.20
N HIS A 464 38.48 2.32 -6.24
CA HIS A 464 39.37 1.62 -7.20
C HIS A 464 40.19 0.45 -6.63
N HIS A 465 40.02 0.08 -5.37
CA HIS A 465 40.66 -1.09 -4.76
C HIS A 465 39.67 -2.25 -4.60
N VAL A 466 40.08 -3.45 -5.01
CA VAL A 466 39.27 -4.65 -4.79
C VAL A 466 39.38 -5.06 -3.34
N VAL A 467 38.24 -5.07 -2.64
CA VAL A 467 38.12 -5.39 -1.20
C VAL A 467 37.49 -6.75 -0.95
N VAL A 468 36.73 -7.29 -1.91
CA VAL A 468 36.20 -8.65 -1.89
C VAL A 468 36.50 -9.28 -3.24
N HIS A 469 37.17 -10.43 -3.22
CA HIS A 469 37.61 -11.15 -4.40
C HIS A 469 37.55 -12.66 -4.15
N GLU A 470 36.83 -13.38 -5.01
CA GLU A 470 36.70 -14.85 -4.97
C GLU A 470 36.91 -15.35 -6.41
N PRO A 471 38.16 -15.47 -6.87
CA PRO A 471 38.48 -15.68 -8.29
C PRO A 471 37.89 -16.97 -8.86
N ASP A 472 37.64 -17.96 -7.99
CA ASP A 472 37.03 -19.22 -8.38
C ASP A 472 35.50 -19.19 -8.49
N HIS A 473 34.86 -18.13 -7.99
CA HIS A 473 33.41 -17.99 -8.02
C HIS A 473 32.91 -17.88 -9.46
N PRO A 474 31.90 -18.67 -9.88
CA PRO A 474 31.46 -18.73 -11.27
C PRO A 474 31.00 -17.37 -11.81
N VAL A 475 30.42 -16.53 -10.95
CA VAL A 475 30.00 -15.17 -11.29
C VAL A 475 31.20 -14.26 -11.60
N GLN A 476 32.32 -14.35 -10.87
CA GLN A 476 33.51 -13.54 -11.19
C GLN A 476 34.14 -13.98 -12.50
N LYS A 477 34.29 -15.29 -12.70
CA LYS A 477 34.74 -15.87 -13.99
C LYS A 477 33.88 -15.42 -15.17
N LYS A 478 32.55 -15.34 -14.98
CA LYS A 478 31.60 -14.87 -16.00
C LYS A 478 31.83 -13.42 -16.45
N TYR A 479 32.29 -12.56 -15.54
CA TYR A 479 32.53 -11.14 -15.79
C TYR A 479 34.00 -10.79 -16.05
N GLY A 480 34.93 -11.73 -15.90
CA GLY A 480 36.36 -11.51 -16.08
C GLY A 480 36.93 -10.52 -15.06
N LEU A 481 36.47 -10.61 -13.80
CA LEU A 481 36.80 -9.71 -12.70
C LEU A 481 38.02 -10.13 -11.90
#